data_AF-A0A831R887-F1
#
_entry.id   AF-A0A831R887-F1
#
_cell.length_a   1.000
_cell.length_b   1.000
_cell.length_c   1.000
_cell.angle_alpha   90.00
_cell.angle_beta   90.00
_cell.angle_gamma   90.00
#
_symmetry.space_group_name_H-M   'P 1'
#
loop_
_entity.id
_entity.type
_entity.pdbx_description
1 polymer ?
#
loop_
_entity_poly.entity_id
_entity_poly.type
_entity_poly.pdbx_seq_one_letter_code
_entity_poly.pdbx_strand_id
1 'polypeptide(L)'
;MAVNQTHRDENLLTDIQSRVETLNKSERKVAEAILRDPSAATRYSIAALARASNVSEPTVNRFCRGFSATGFPDFKIRLAQSIATGTPYVGQDIEPDDSVS
;
A
#
# COMPACT_ATOMS: atom_id res chain seq x y z
N MET A 1 -16.64 29.29 1.17
CA MET A 1 -15.20 28.96 1.09
C MET A 1 -15.09 27.45 1.19
N ALA A 2 -14.55 26.80 0.16
CA ALA A 2 -14.66 25.37 -0.06
C ALA A 2 -13.89 24.57 1.00
N VAL A 3 -14.61 23.76 1.79
CA VAL A 3 -13.99 22.66 2.53
C VAL A 3 -13.72 21.57 1.51
N ASN A 4 -12.46 21.46 1.11
CA ASN A 4 -12.01 20.48 0.14
C ASN A 4 -12.25 19.08 0.74
N GLN A 5 -13.29 18.40 0.27
CA GLN A 5 -13.56 16.99 0.57
C GLN A 5 -12.43 16.16 -0.03
N THR A 6 -11.35 16.01 0.74
CA THR A 6 -10.26 15.10 0.40
C THR A 6 -10.84 13.68 0.42
N HIS A 7 -11.00 13.10 -0.76
CA HIS A 7 -11.40 11.71 -0.99
C HIS A 7 -10.66 10.76 -0.04
N ARG A 8 -11.29 10.43 1.09
CA ARG A 8 -10.71 9.56 2.12
C ARG A 8 -10.82 8.08 1.73
N ASP A 9 -11.64 7.79 0.72
CA ASP A 9 -12.01 6.44 0.28
C ASP A 9 -11.21 5.92 -0.94
N GLU A 10 -10.31 6.72 -1.53
CA GLU A 10 -9.66 6.36 -2.81
C GLU A 10 -8.16 6.02 -2.74
N ASN A 11 -7.46 6.32 -1.64
CA ASN A 11 -6.03 6.07 -1.55
C ASN A 11 -5.71 4.77 -0.81
N LEU A 12 -5.54 3.69 -1.58
CA LEU A 12 -5.22 2.35 -1.10
C LEU A 12 -3.92 2.30 -0.29
N LEU A 13 -2.91 3.12 -0.63
CA LEU A 13 -1.66 3.16 0.13
C LEU A 13 -1.87 3.69 1.54
N THR A 14 -2.70 4.72 1.69
CA THR A 14 -3.05 5.30 2.99
C THR A 14 -3.84 4.29 3.84
N ASP A 15 -4.75 3.52 3.24
CA ASP A 15 -5.49 2.48 3.93
C ASP A 15 -4.59 1.32 4.40
N ILE A 16 -3.66 0.87 3.53
CA ILE A 16 -2.67 -0.16 3.89
C ILE A 16 -1.80 0.31 5.06
N GLN A 17 -1.32 1.56 5.02
CA GLN A 17 -0.48 2.12 6.08
C GLN A 17 -1.25 2.25 7.40
N SER A 18 -2.51 2.70 7.36
CA SER A 18 -3.34 2.87 8.56
C SER A 18 -3.72 1.54 9.22
N ARG A 19 -3.81 0.46 8.43
CA ARG A 19 -4.22 -0.87 8.91
C ARG A 19 -3.06 -1.81 9.18
N VAL A 20 -1.82 -1.47 8.80
CA VAL A 20 -0.65 -2.36 8.91
C VAL A 20 -0.49 -2.95 10.31
N GLU A 21 -0.80 -2.17 11.35
CA GLU A 21 -0.70 -2.58 12.75
C GLU A 21 -1.81 -3.51 13.22
N THR A 22 -2.95 -3.56 12.53
CA THR A 22 -4.08 -4.43 12.89
C THR A 22 -4.14 -5.71 12.05
N LEU A 23 -3.32 -5.79 10.99
CA LEU A 23 -3.19 -6.99 10.17
C LEU A 23 -2.55 -8.15 10.95
N ASN A 24 -2.98 -9.38 10.62
CA ASN A 24 -2.35 -10.58 11.13
C ASN A 24 -0.91 -10.72 10.61
N LYS A 25 -0.12 -11.60 11.23
CA LYS A 25 1.32 -11.79 10.92
C LYS A 25 1.61 -11.99 9.44
N SER A 26 0.79 -12.74 8.71
CA SER A 26 1.04 -13.05 7.29
C SER A 26 0.59 -11.91 6.37
N GLU A 27 -0.53 -11.28 6.67
CA GLU A 27 -1.02 -10.11 5.91
C GLU A 27 -0.14 -8.89 6.11
N ARG A 28 0.39 -8.68 7.32
CA ARG A 28 1.33 -7.61 7.62
C ARG A 28 2.58 -7.69 6.74
N LYS A 29 3.15 -8.89 6.56
CA LYS A 29 4.30 -9.06 5.66
C LYS A 29 4.00 -8.64 4.22
N VAL A 30 2.77 -8.87 3.75
CA VAL A 30 2.34 -8.43 2.42
C VAL A 30 2.23 -6.91 2.37
N ALA A 31 1.60 -6.30 3.38
CA ALA A 31 1.53 -4.85 3.50
C ALA A 31 2.91 -4.20 3.54
N GLU A 32 3.83 -4.69 4.38
CA GLU A 32 5.21 -4.19 4.48
C GLU A 32 5.96 -4.31 3.16
N ALA A 33 5.84 -5.44 2.46
CA ALA A 33 6.47 -5.62 1.16
C ALA A 33 5.95 -4.64 0.09
N ILE A 34 4.65 -4.31 0.13
CA ILE A 34 4.03 -3.31 -0.75
C ILE A 34 4.46 -1.89 -0.34
N LEU A 35 4.39 -1.56 0.94
CA LEU A 35 4.72 -0.22 1.46
C LEU A 35 6.19 0.14 1.24
N ARG A 36 7.09 -0.85 1.27
CA ARG A 36 8.52 -0.66 1.00
C ARG A 36 8.82 -0.19 -0.44
N ASP A 37 8.05 -0.69 -1.42
CA ASP A 37 8.17 -0.23 -2.81
C ASP A 37 6.83 -0.43 -3.54
N PRO A 38 5.91 0.54 -3.44
CA PRO A 38 4.60 0.47 -4.08
C PRO A 38 4.69 0.34 -5.59
N SER A 39 5.66 1.02 -6.20
CA SER A 39 5.86 1.05 -7.64
C SER A 39 6.28 -0.33 -8.16
N ALA A 40 7.22 -1.00 -7.50
CA ALA A 40 7.58 -2.38 -7.84
C ALA A 40 6.42 -3.35 -7.60
N ALA A 41 5.63 -3.17 -6.54
CA ALA A 41 4.49 -4.03 -6.24
C ALA A 41 3.44 -4.06 -7.36
N THR A 42 3.24 -2.94 -8.09
CA THR A 42 2.34 -2.91 -9.27
C THR A 42 2.84 -3.78 -10.44
N ARG A 43 4.13 -4.12 -10.47
CA ARG A 43 4.76 -4.91 -11.54
C ARG A 43 4.85 -6.39 -11.22
N TYR A 44 4.66 -6.78 -9.96
CA TYR A 44 4.71 -8.18 -9.57
C TYR A 44 3.56 -9.01 -10.14
N SER A 45 3.86 -10.30 -10.35
CA SER A 45 2.84 -11.35 -10.35
C SER A 45 2.47 -11.71 -8.90
N ILE A 46 1.35 -12.41 -8.71
CA ILE A 46 0.94 -12.85 -7.37
C ILE A 46 2.01 -13.73 -6.72
N ALA A 47 2.63 -14.64 -7.50
CA ALA A 47 3.73 -15.48 -7.07
C ALA A 47 5.00 -14.70 -6.71
N ALA A 48 5.29 -13.60 -7.41
CA ALA A 48 6.42 -12.74 -7.09
C ALA A 48 6.19 -11.96 -5.78
N LEU A 49 4.99 -11.41 -5.59
CA LEU A 49 4.65 -10.71 -4.34
C LEU A 49 4.61 -11.67 -3.14
N ALA A 50 4.08 -12.88 -3.33
CA ALA A 50 4.09 -13.93 -2.31
C ALA A 50 5.52 -14.26 -1.85
N ARG A 51 6.45 -14.43 -2.80
CA ARG A 51 7.88 -14.65 -2.51
C ARG A 51 8.51 -13.44 -1.82
N ALA A 52 8.29 -12.23 -2.33
CA ALA A 52 8.83 -11.00 -1.73
C ALA A 52 8.34 -10.75 -0.30
N SER A 53 7.12 -11.19 0.01
CA SER A 53 6.50 -11.08 1.34
C SER A 53 6.72 -12.32 2.21
N ASN A 54 7.40 -13.36 1.71
CA ASN A 54 7.57 -14.65 2.40
C ASN A 54 6.25 -15.24 2.92
N VAL A 55 5.26 -15.35 2.02
CA VAL A 55 3.94 -15.97 2.25
C VAL A 55 3.50 -16.81 1.03
N SER A 56 2.34 -17.44 1.13
CA SER A 56 1.72 -18.18 0.02
C SER A 56 0.82 -17.30 -0.85
N GLU A 57 0.64 -17.66 -2.13
CA GLU A 57 -0.27 -16.94 -3.05
C GLU A 57 -1.72 -16.81 -2.53
N PRO A 58 -2.33 -17.83 -1.89
CA PRO A 58 -3.64 -17.68 -1.26
C PRO A 58 -3.67 -16.61 -0.17
N THR A 59 -2.57 -16.39 0.54
CA THR A 59 -2.45 -15.32 1.54
C THR A 59 -2.48 -13.95 0.87
N VAL A 60 -1.76 -13.77 -0.25
CA VAL A 60 -1.80 -12.53 -1.04
C VAL A 60 -3.21 -12.27 -1.57
N ASN A 61 -3.91 -13.30 -2.05
CA ASN A 61 -5.27 -13.14 -2.55
C ASN A 61 -6.25 -12.72 -1.42
N ARG A 62 -6.16 -13.36 -0.24
CA ARG A 62 -6.94 -12.95 0.94
C ARG A 62 -6.64 -11.51 1.35
N PHE A 63 -5.36 -11.14 1.39
CA PHE A 63 -4.95 -9.77 1.67
C PHE A 63 -5.64 -8.79 0.71
N CYS A 64 -5.55 -8.98 -0.61
CA CYS A 64 -6.18 -8.10 -1.59
C CYS A 64 -7.70 -7.94 -1.36
N ARG A 65 -8.40 -9.03 -1.04
CA ARG A 65 -9.84 -9.01 -0.72
C ARG A 65 -10.16 -8.24 0.55
N GLY A 66 -9.27 -8.26 1.55
CA GLY A 66 -9.38 -7.46 2.77
C GLY A 66 -9.29 -5.95 2.55
N PHE A 67 -8.85 -5.51 1.37
CA PHE A 67 -8.82 -4.11 0.93
C PHE A 67 -9.88 -3.81 -0.14
N SER A 68 -10.97 -4.59 -0.17
CA SER A 68 -12.10 -4.44 -1.11
C SER A 68 -11.74 -4.66 -2.59
N ALA A 69 -10.62 -5.33 -2.89
CA ALA A 69 -10.31 -5.73 -4.25
C ALA A 69 -10.94 -7.09 -4.57
N THR A 70 -11.45 -7.24 -5.79
CA THR A 70 -12.04 -8.52 -6.26
C THR A 70 -10.98 -9.62 -6.45
N GLY A 71 -9.72 -9.22 -6.61
CA GLY A 71 -8.55 -10.09 -6.69
C GLY A 71 -7.27 -9.30 -6.90
N PHE A 72 -6.17 -10.02 -7.17
CA PHE A 72 -4.85 -9.40 -7.33
C PHE A 72 -4.75 -8.42 -8.53
N PRO A 73 -5.32 -8.69 -9.72
CA PRO A 73 -5.26 -7.73 -10.83
C PRO A 73 -5.92 -6.38 -10.51
N ASP A 74 -7.12 -6.43 -9.94
CA ASP A 74 -7.88 -5.24 -9.48
C ASP A 74 -7.12 -4.48 -8.39
N PHE A 75 -6.54 -5.20 -7.43
CA PHE A 75 -5.69 -4.61 -6.40
C PHE A 75 -4.52 -3.82 -7.00
N LYS A 76 -3.85 -4.33 -8.05
CA LYS A 76 -2.75 -3.61 -8.71
C LYS A 76 -3.20 -2.34 -9.42
N ILE A 77 -4.39 -2.34 -10.03
CA ILE A 77 -4.96 -1.15 -10.68
C ILE A 77 -5.20 -0.06 -9.64
N ARG A 78 -5.84 -0.41 -8.52
CA ARG A 78 -6.11 0.52 -7.42
C ARG A 78 -4.83 1.03 -6.75
N LEU A 79 -3.82 0.17 -6.63
CA LEU A 79 -2.50 0.55 -6.13
C LEU A 79 -1.82 1.56 -7.07
N ALA A 80 -1.84 1.30 -8.38
CA ALA A 80 -1.28 2.22 -9.38
C ALA A 80 -2.02 3.57 -9.40
N GLN A 81 -3.35 3.56 -9.29
CA GLN A 81 -4.16 4.77 -9.14
C GLN A 81 -3.77 5.55 -7.89
N SER A 82 -3.58 4.87 -6.76
CA SER A 82 -3.18 5.51 -5.50
C SER A 82 -1.79 6.14 -5.54
N ILE A 83 -0.87 5.53 -6.31
CA ILE A 83 0.46 6.11 -6.57
C ILE A 83 0.33 7.36 -7.46
N ALA A 84 -0.53 7.30 -8.48
CA ALA A 84 -0.73 8.40 -9.42
C ALA A 84 -1.47 9.60 -8.80
N THR A 85 -2.42 9.35 -7.87
CA THR A 85 -3.16 10.39 -7.16
C THR A 85 -2.45 10.87 -5.90
N GLY A 86 -1.59 10.03 -5.31
CA GLY A 86 -0.82 10.32 -4.10
C GLY A 86 0.67 10.45 -4.40
N THR A 87 1.14 11.66 -4.72
CA THR A 87 2.53 12.06 -4.51
C THR A 87 2.50 13.24 -3.53
N PRO A 88 3.24 13.23 -2.40
CA PRO A 88 4.54 12.60 -2.21
C PRO A 88 4.54 11.42 -1.22
N TYR A 89 5.20 10.35 -1.64
CA TYR A 89 5.65 9.25 -0.79
C TYR A 89 6.68 9.80 0.22
N VAL A 90 6.21 10.27 1.38
CA VAL A 90 7.05 10.55 2.55
C VAL A 90 7.40 9.20 3.17
N GLY A 91 8.56 8.68 2.76
CA GLY A 91 9.07 7.37 3.15
C GLY A 91 10.60 7.37 3.25
N GLN A 92 11.12 8.25 4.12
CA GLN A 92 12.37 8.12 4.88
C GLN A 92 13.72 8.42 4.17
N ASP A 93 14.03 9.72 4.05
CA ASP A 93 15.25 10.35 4.62
C ASP A 93 15.04 11.88 4.65
N ILE A 94 14.24 12.36 5.60
CA ILE A 94 14.29 13.77 6.02
C ILE A 94 14.27 13.71 7.54
N GLU A 95 15.46 13.71 8.10
CA GLU A 95 15.69 14.17 9.46
C GLU A 95 15.05 15.55 9.57
N PRO A 96 14.10 15.79 10.51
CA PRO A 96 13.65 17.15 10.77
C PRO A 96 14.76 17.83 11.56
N ASP A 97 15.85 18.21 10.89
CA ASP A 97 16.79 19.16 11.46
C ASP A 97 16.14 20.53 11.43
N ASP A 98 15.44 20.76 12.54
CA ASP A 98 15.14 22.06 13.11
C ASP A 98 16.34 23.01 12.87
N SER A 99 16.17 23.96 11.95
CA SER A 99 16.86 25.25 12.08
C SER A 99 16.05 26.32 11.38
N VAL A 100 15.27 27.00 12.22
CA VAL A 100 14.79 28.35 11.98
C VAL A 100 16.03 29.23 11.74
N SER A 101 16.04 30.00 10.66
CA SER A 101 16.89 31.18 10.48
C SER A 101 16.11 32.26 9.76
#